data_AF-A0A524DEQ0-F1
#
_entry.id   AF-A0A524DEQ0-F1
#
_cell.length_a   1.000
_cell.length_b   1.000
_cell.length_c   1.000
_cell.angle_alpha   90.00
_cell.angle_beta   90.00
_cell.angle_gamma   90.00
#
_symmetry.space_group_name_H-M   'P 1'
#
loop_
_entity.id
_entity.type
_entity.pdbx_description
1 polymer ?
#
loop_
_entity_poly.entity_id
_entity_poly.type
_entity_poly.pdbx_seq_one_letter_code
_entity_poly.pdbx_strand_id
1 'polypeptide(L)'
;MKTYKSDISPVGFFFDIFSNELFHIPILPLPMRIDKVIKGETTYFIRYDIETLNEISEKFEFSINFNSFIRTGINNLIKFMKENYLKISSFKPKKQEILKWFHDSFFLELKCPDLIEDFTYLVSAFLKTFQKISENNLKNPENVNFLLLYCEDILNYYQNKLEKNVINIEQNGKIEQEKIYISKKSKIYPRIVEADMTLSKLKSDKIISKKFVPYLIYDDIIETFYYNKKLLKEKNKAYFNLNLYLENGIIIKGSKTYKHNSQIYSDVLYTIILNDLELL
;
A
#
# COMPACT_ATOMS: atom_id res chain seq x y z
N MET A 1 4.46 23.96 7.24
CA MET A 1 3.35 23.13 6.73
C MET A 1 2.24 23.19 7.79
N LYS A 2 1.06 23.77 7.49
CA LYS A 2 -0.05 23.82 8.46
C LYS A 2 -0.63 22.40 8.59
N THR A 3 -0.37 21.74 9.71
CA THR A 3 -1.07 20.50 10.08
C THR A 3 -2.52 20.85 10.43
N TYR A 4 -3.47 20.42 9.60
CA TYR A 4 -4.88 20.53 9.93
C TYR A 4 -5.16 19.53 11.07
N LYS A 5 -5.77 19.99 12.17
CA LYS A 5 -6.09 19.14 13.34
C LYS A 5 -6.94 17.90 12.99
N SER A 6 -7.59 17.88 11.83
CA SER A 6 -8.42 16.78 11.32
C SER A 6 -7.82 15.99 10.14
N ASP A 7 -6.55 16.21 9.78
CA ASP A 7 -5.87 15.47 8.71
C ASP A 7 -5.60 14.01 9.11
N ILE A 8 -5.74 13.09 8.15
CA ILE A 8 -5.24 11.72 8.22
C ILE A 8 -4.39 11.41 7.00
N SER A 9 -3.47 10.48 7.16
CA SER A 9 -2.44 10.15 6.20
C SER A 9 -2.61 8.69 5.79
N PRO A 10 -3.28 8.43 4.65
CA PRO A 10 -3.40 7.09 4.10
C PRO A 10 -2.02 6.53 3.76
N VAL A 11 -1.84 5.23 3.97
CA VAL A 11 -0.67 4.46 3.57
C VAL A 11 -1.19 3.11 3.08
N GLY A 12 -1.03 2.81 1.80
CA GLY A 12 -1.28 1.48 1.28
C GLY A 12 0.03 0.77 0.94
N PHE A 13 -0.01 -0.55 0.85
CA PHE A 13 1.13 -1.36 0.46
C PHE A 13 0.86 -2.06 -0.87
N PHE A 14 1.87 -2.23 -1.70
CA PHE A 14 1.74 -2.99 -2.94
C PHE A 14 3.06 -3.66 -3.31
N PHE A 15 2.97 -4.67 -4.17
CA PHE A 15 4.12 -5.35 -4.75
C PHE A 15 4.77 -4.46 -5.81
N ASP A 16 6.05 -4.20 -5.63
CA ASP A 16 6.89 -3.49 -6.58
C ASP A 16 7.84 -4.45 -7.32
N ILE A 17 8.47 -3.95 -8.38
CA ILE A 17 9.26 -4.72 -9.34
C ILE A 17 10.76 -4.68 -8.98
N PHE A 18 11.21 -3.61 -8.33
CA PHE A 18 12.64 -3.37 -8.12
C PHE A 18 13.00 -3.41 -6.65
N SER A 19 13.84 -4.37 -6.28
CA SER A 19 14.52 -4.32 -5.00
C SER A 19 15.60 -3.23 -5.00
N ASN A 20 15.87 -2.67 -3.83
CA ASN A 20 17.01 -1.80 -3.58
C ASN A 20 17.56 -2.04 -2.16
N GLU A 21 18.59 -1.28 -1.76
CA GLU A 21 19.21 -1.42 -0.44
C GLU A 21 18.20 -1.24 0.71
N LEU A 22 17.17 -0.42 0.51
CA LEU A 22 16.11 -0.16 1.47
C LEU A 22 15.02 -1.23 1.43
N PHE A 23 14.64 -1.67 0.24
CA PHE A 23 13.55 -2.61 -0.01
C PHE A 23 14.10 -3.87 -0.68
N HIS A 24 14.72 -4.75 0.12
CA HIS A 24 15.22 -6.01 -0.40
C HIS A 24 14.08 -6.86 -0.96
N ILE A 25 12.96 -6.92 -0.23
CA ILE A 25 11.70 -7.44 -0.74
C ILE A 25 10.84 -6.23 -1.10
N PRO A 26 10.52 -6.00 -2.38
CA PRO A 26 9.92 -4.76 -2.84
C PRO A 26 8.41 -4.71 -2.57
N ILE A 27 8.05 -4.53 -1.30
CA ILE A 27 6.70 -4.12 -0.90
C ILE A 27 6.77 -2.66 -0.51
N LEU A 28 6.22 -1.80 -1.37
CA LEU A 28 6.34 -0.36 -1.20
C LEU A 28 5.15 0.20 -0.39
N PRO A 29 5.41 0.98 0.67
CA PRO A 29 4.40 1.82 1.30
C PRO A 29 4.17 3.07 0.45
N LEU A 30 2.91 3.48 0.26
CA LEU A 30 2.60 4.68 -0.51
C LEU A 30 1.26 5.31 -0.09
N PRO A 31 1.20 6.64 0.10
CA PRO A 31 2.33 7.56 0.19
C PRO A 31 3.20 7.26 1.41
N MET A 32 4.51 7.52 1.34
CA MET A 32 5.46 7.05 2.36
C MET A 32 5.33 7.76 3.72
N ARG A 33 4.58 8.87 3.85
CA ARG A 33 4.18 9.59 5.10
C ARG A 33 5.07 9.44 6.35
N ILE A 34 6.39 9.46 6.17
CA ILE A 34 7.36 9.27 7.24
C ILE A 34 7.23 10.33 8.32
N ASP A 35 6.80 11.54 7.93
CA ASP A 35 6.52 12.67 8.81
C ASP A 35 5.57 12.31 9.95
N LYS A 36 4.59 11.44 9.68
CA LYS A 36 3.59 11.00 10.65
C LYS A 36 4.14 9.96 11.60
N VAL A 37 4.87 8.99 11.07
CA VAL A 37 5.56 7.95 11.86
C VAL A 37 6.50 8.59 12.88
N ILE A 38 7.30 9.57 12.45
CA ILE A 38 8.28 10.28 13.30
C ILE A 38 7.59 11.05 14.43
N LYS A 39 6.47 11.71 14.14
CA LYS A 39 5.73 12.50 15.12
C LYS A 39 4.81 11.67 16.01
N GLY A 40 4.73 10.35 15.77
CA GLY A 40 3.74 9.49 16.40
C GLY A 40 2.30 9.86 16.04
N GLU A 41 2.09 10.53 14.90
CA GLU A 41 0.76 10.90 14.42
C GLU A 41 0.15 9.71 13.67
N THR A 42 -1.11 9.39 13.97
CA THR A 42 -1.80 8.23 13.38
C THR A 42 -1.90 8.32 11.86
N THR A 43 -1.62 7.20 11.19
CA THR A 43 -1.86 6.97 9.77
C THR A 43 -3.05 6.04 9.59
N TYR A 44 -3.67 6.07 8.42
CA TYR A 44 -4.68 5.07 8.04
C TYR A 44 -4.03 4.07 7.09
N PHE A 45 -4.10 2.77 7.38
CA PHE A 45 -3.65 1.75 6.43
C PHE A 45 -4.77 1.40 5.45
N ILE A 46 -4.54 1.63 4.16
CA ILE A 46 -5.52 1.32 3.12
C ILE A 46 -5.72 -0.19 3.08
N ARG A 47 -6.97 -0.63 3.24
CA ARG A 47 -7.35 -2.04 3.21
C ARG A 47 -7.62 -2.52 1.79
N TYR A 48 -7.67 -3.84 1.64
CA TYR A 48 -8.02 -4.52 0.39
C TYR A 48 -9.36 -5.23 0.57
N ASP A 49 -10.04 -5.45 -0.54
CA ASP A 49 -11.09 -6.45 -0.64
C ASP A 49 -10.44 -7.85 -0.67
N ILE A 50 -10.43 -8.47 0.50
CA ILE A 50 -9.82 -9.79 0.72
C ILE A 50 -10.58 -10.88 -0.02
N GLU A 51 -11.90 -10.73 -0.22
CA GLU A 51 -12.71 -11.73 -0.93
C GLU A 51 -12.29 -11.76 -2.41
N THR A 52 -12.25 -10.60 -3.06
CA THR A 52 -11.74 -10.47 -4.44
C THR A 52 -10.32 -11.02 -4.59
N LEU A 53 -9.42 -10.73 -3.64
CA LEU A 53 -8.04 -11.25 -3.69
C LEU A 53 -7.97 -12.76 -3.47
N ASN A 54 -8.84 -13.33 -2.61
CA ASN A 54 -8.93 -14.77 -2.41
C ASN A 54 -9.44 -15.47 -3.68
N GLU A 55 -10.46 -14.94 -4.36
CA GLU A 55 -10.97 -15.51 -5.62
C GLU A 55 -9.90 -15.58 -6.70
N ILE A 56 -9.11 -14.51 -6.84
CA ILE A 56 -7.97 -14.46 -7.77
C ILE A 56 -6.91 -15.48 -7.37
N SER A 57 -6.64 -15.59 -6.07
CA SER A 57 -5.65 -16.51 -5.52
C SER A 57 -6.03 -17.97 -5.75
N GLU A 58 -7.30 -18.32 -5.51
CA GLU A 58 -7.88 -19.63 -5.80
C GLU A 58 -7.77 -19.98 -7.28
N LYS A 59 -8.14 -19.05 -8.17
CA LYS A 59 -8.08 -19.24 -9.62
C LYS A 59 -6.67 -19.61 -10.12
N PHE A 60 -5.64 -19.10 -9.46
CA PHE A 60 -4.26 -19.24 -9.87
C PHE A 60 -3.43 -20.17 -8.97
N GLU A 61 -4.10 -20.90 -8.06
CA GLU A 61 -3.48 -21.88 -7.15
C GLU A 61 -2.35 -21.31 -6.28
N PHE A 62 -2.47 -20.05 -5.88
CA PHE A 62 -1.63 -19.43 -4.88
C PHE A 62 -2.47 -18.88 -3.71
N SER A 63 -1.81 -18.42 -2.65
CA SER A 63 -2.41 -17.58 -1.61
C SER A 63 -1.46 -16.48 -1.19
N ILE A 64 -2.01 -15.33 -0.78
CA ILE A 64 -1.23 -14.24 -0.17
C ILE A 64 -1.22 -14.44 1.34
N ASN A 65 -0.02 -14.53 1.92
CA ASN A 65 0.15 -14.37 3.36
C ASN A 65 0.16 -12.87 3.67
N PHE A 66 -1.03 -12.31 3.94
CA PHE A 66 -1.16 -10.87 4.23
C PHE A 66 -0.39 -10.46 5.49
N ASN A 67 -0.16 -11.38 6.43
CA ASN A 67 0.65 -11.07 7.61
C ASN A 67 2.09 -10.76 7.21
N SER A 68 2.71 -11.65 6.42
CA SER A 68 4.05 -11.43 5.86
C SER A 68 4.10 -10.21 4.95
N PHE A 69 3.07 -10.00 4.13
CA PHE A 69 2.99 -8.87 3.21
C PHE A 69 2.98 -7.52 3.95
N ILE A 70 2.04 -7.33 4.87
CA ILE A 70 1.90 -6.08 5.64
C ILE A 70 3.11 -5.85 6.54
N ARG A 71 3.61 -6.90 7.21
CA ARG A 71 4.82 -6.82 8.03
C ARG A 71 6.02 -6.35 7.22
N THR A 72 6.22 -6.89 6.02
CA THR A 72 7.31 -6.49 5.13
C THR A 72 7.16 -5.03 4.72
N GLY A 73 5.96 -4.60 4.35
CA GLY A 73 5.68 -3.19 4.01
C GLY A 73 5.96 -2.23 5.16
N ILE A 74 5.56 -2.57 6.39
CA ILE A 74 5.83 -1.75 7.59
C ILE A 74 7.33 -1.68 7.88
N ASN A 75 8.03 -2.80 7.78
CA ASN A 75 9.48 -2.84 7.98
C ASN A 75 10.21 -1.98 6.95
N ASN A 76 9.79 -2.05 5.68
CA ASN A 76 10.28 -1.20 4.61
C ASN A 76 10.04 0.28 4.91
N LEU A 77 8.83 0.65 5.37
CA LEU A 77 8.50 2.01 5.78
C LEU A 77 9.40 2.51 6.92
N ILE A 78 9.58 1.70 7.97
CA ILE A 78 10.42 2.07 9.12
C ILE A 78 11.89 2.21 8.71
N LYS A 79 12.40 1.30 7.88
CA LYS A 79 13.79 1.35 7.39
C LYS A 79 14.03 2.59 6.53
N PHE A 80 13.12 2.87 5.60
CA PHE A 80 13.18 4.09 4.78
C PHE A 80 13.11 5.35 5.62
N MET A 81 12.24 5.37 6.64
CA MET A 81 12.16 6.46 7.61
C MET A 81 13.50 6.62 8.33
N LYS A 82 14.10 5.57 8.90
CA LYS A 82 15.40 5.66 9.59
C LYS A 82 16.51 6.23 8.70
N GLU A 83 16.65 5.74 7.46
CA GLU A 83 17.73 6.17 6.57
C GLU A 83 17.56 7.59 6.03
N ASN A 84 16.34 7.99 5.68
CA ASN A 84 16.10 9.35 5.16
C ASN A 84 15.97 10.38 6.28
N TYR A 85 15.56 9.96 7.47
CA TYR A 85 15.46 10.84 8.62
C TYR A 85 16.82 11.26 9.17
N LEU A 86 17.81 10.35 9.17
CA LEU A 86 19.21 10.68 9.52
C LEU A 86 19.78 11.83 8.67
N LYS A 87 19.24 12.06 7.48
CA LYS A 87 19.68 13.13 6.58
C LYS A 87 19.09 14.50 6.93
N ILE A 88 18.02 14.54 7.74
CA ILE A 88 17.18 15.75 7.92
C ILE A 88 17.06 16.15 9.40
N SER A 89 17.21 15.23 10.36
CA SER A 89 17.09 15.52 11.79
C SER A 89 17.86 14.54 12.67
N SER A 90 18.27 14.99 13.85
CA SER A 90 18.99 14.18 14.86
C SER A 90 18.08 13.35 15.78
N PHE A 91 16.77 13.57 15.75
CA PHE A 91 15.80 12.94 16.67
C PHE A 91 15.35 11.53 16.22
N LYS A 92 15.94 10.47 16.75
CA LYS A 92 15.47 9.11 16.43
C LYS A 92 14.22 8.73 17.22
N PRO A 93 13.09 8.38 16.58
CA PRO A 93 11.93 7.88 17.31
C PRO A 93 12.30 6.58 18.02
N LYS A 94 11.95 6.48 19.29
CA LYS A 94 12.20 5.28 20.10
C LYS A 94 11.31 4.14 19.60
N LYS A 95 11.76 2.89 19.78
CA LYS A 95 10.96 1.67 19.49
C LYS A 95 9.54 1.75 20.06
N GLN A 96 9.39 2.28 21.28
CA GLN A 96 8.09 2.46 21.94
C GLN A 96 7.18 3.45 21.20
N GLU A 97 7.73 4.51 20.59
CA GLU A 97 6.97 5.50 19.83
C GLU A 97 6.48 4.92 18.51
N ILE A 98 7.32 4.12 17.83
CA ILE A 98 6.95 3.39 16.61
C ILE A 98 5.84 2.37 16.92
N LEU A 99 5.98 1.60 18.02
CA LEU A 99 4.95 0.66 18.46
C LEU A 99 3.63 1.36 18.75
N LYS A 100 3.66 2.48 19.46
CA LYS A 100 2.48 3.28 19.76
C LYS A 100 1.83 3.81 18.48
N TRP A 101 2.62 4.39 17.57
CA TRP A 101 2.14 4.86 16.28
C TRP A 101 1.44 3.74 15.50
N PHE A 102 2.09 2.58 15.37
CA PHE A 102 1.55 1.45 14.63
C PHE A 102 0.22 1.00 15.25
N HIS A 103 0.23 0.79 16.57
CA HIS A 103 -0.93 0.40 17.34
C HIS A 103 -2.11 1.39 17.16
N ASP A 104 -1.85 2.69 17.25
CA ASP A 104 -2.89 3.71 17.15
C ASP A 104 -3.40 3.88 15.70
N SER A 105 -2.59 3.52 14.70
CA SER A 105 -2.91 3.60 13.27
C SER A 105 -3.65 2.36 12.75
N PHE A 106 -3.30 1.19 13.26
CA PHE A 106 -3.73 -0.10 12.72
C PHE A 106 -5.24 -0.37 12.83
N PHE A 107 -5.85 0.14 13.90
CA PHE A 107 -7.27 -0.03 14.16
C PHE A 107 -8.16 1.03 13.48
N LEU A 108 -7.54 1.98 12.76
CA LEU A 108 -8.28 2.99 12.02
C LEU A 108 -8.78 2.41 10.71
N GLU A 109 -10.05 2.68 10.41
CA GLU A 109 -10.67 2.31 9.16
C GLU A 109 -11.34 3.54 8.56
N LEU A 110 -10.76 4.05 7.46
CA LEU A 110 -11.34 5.11 6.66
C LEU A 110 -12.35 4.50 5.69
N LYS A 111 -13.56 5.04 5.69
CA LYS A 111 -14.64 4.60 4.81
C LYS A 111 -14.51 5.25 3.44
N CYS A 112 -13.61 4.69 2.63
CA CYS A 112 -13.38 5.10 1.24
C CYS A 112 -13.36 3.85 0.33
N PRO A 113 -14.52 3.48 -0.25
CA PRO A 113 -14.62 2.27 -1.08
C PRO A 113 -13.71 2.32 -2.30
N ASP A 114 -13.55 3.49 -2.93
CA ASP A 114 -12.69 3.64 -4.09
C ASP A 114 -11.22 3.32 -3.78
N LEU A 115 -10.68 3.76 -2.63
CA LEU A 115 -9.30 3.41 -2.26
C LEU A 115 -9.13 1.91 -2.03
N ILE A 116 -10.14 1.23 -1.48
CA ILE A 116 -10.13 -0.22 -1.29
C ILE A 116 -10.12 -0.92 -2.65
N GLU A 117 -11.00 -0.50 -3.57
CA GLU A 117 -11.06 -1.02 -4.94
C GLU A 117 -9.73 -0.81 -5.68
N ASP A 118 -9.20 0.41 -5.64
CA ASP A 118 -8.00 0.79 -6.38
C ASP A 118 -6.76 -0.01 -5.90
N PHE A 119 -6.59 -0.16 -4.58
CA PHE A 119 -5.49 -0.97 -4.03
C PHE A 119 -5.70 -2.48 -4.23
N THR A 120 -6.95 -2.95 -4.24
CA THR A 120 -7.28 -4.32 -4.62
C THR A 120 -6.90 -4.58 -6.07
N TYR A 121 -7.20 -3.66 -6.98
CA TYR A 121 -6.80 -3.75 -8.39
C TYR A 121 -5.28 -3.81 -8.54
N LEU A 122 -4.56 -2.95 -7.82
CA LEU A 122 -3.10 -2.88 -7.87
C LEU A 122 -2.43 -4.21 -7.48
N VAL A 123 -2.88 -4.82 -6.38
CA VAL A 123 -2.42 -6.15 -5.94
C VAL A 123 -2.86 -7.23 -6.92
N SER A 124 -4.11 -7.20 -7.39
CA SER A 124 -4.66 -8.15 -8.36
C SER A 124 -3.88 -8.19 -9.67
N ALA A 125 -3.52 -7.02 -10.20
CA ALA A 125 -2.76 -6.89 -11.43
C ALA A 125 -1.33 -7.46 -11.29
N PHE A 126 -0.70 -7.25 -10.12
CA PHE A 126 0.58 -7.88 -9.82
C PHE A 126 0.45 -9.40 -9.79
N LEU A 127 -0.54 -9.93 -9.08
CA LEU A 127 -0.75 -11.37 -8.95
C LEU A 127 -0.98 -12.08 -10.30
N LYS A 128 -1.77 -11.46 -11.19
CA LYS A 128 -1.97 -11.92 -12.58
C LYS A 128 -0.65 -11.95 -13.35
N THR A 129 0.18 -10.93 -13.17
CA THR A 129 1.50 -10.85 -13.81
C THR A 129 2.45 -11.91 -13.26
N PHE A 130 2.47 -12.07 -11.93
CA PHE A 130 3.26 -13.07 -11.23
C PHE A 130 2.95 -14.49 -11.71
N GLN A 131 1.66 -14.84 -11.85
CA GLN A 131 1.23 -16.13 -12.38
C GLN A 131 1.74 -16.37 -13.81
N LYS A 132 1.58 -15.41 -14.73
CA LYS A 132 2.08 -15.53 -16.11
C LYS A 132 3.58 -15.78 -16.15
N ILE A 133 4.34 -15.10 -15.30
CA ILE A 133 5.80 -15.26 -15.22
C ILE A 133 6.15 -16.65 -14.65
N SER A 134 5.45 -17.08 -13.60
CA SER A 134 5.68 -18.38 -12.97
C SER A 134 5.35 -19.57 -13.89
N GLU A 135 4.27 -19.51 -14.66
CA GLU A 135 3.86 -20.61 -15.56
C GLU A 135 4.84 -20.83 -16.70
N ASN A 136 5.38 -19.73 -17.23
CA ASN A 136 6.33 -19.80 -18.33
C ASN A 136 7.76 -20.11 -17.85
N ASN A 137 7.97 -20.32 -16.54
CA ASN A 137 9.28 -20.53 -15.90
C ASN A 137 10.33 -19.49 -16.35
N LEU A 138 9.88 -18.26 -16.63
CA LEU A 138 10.71 -17.25 -17.28
C LEU A 138 11.77 -16.77 -16.31
N LYS A 139 13.02 -16.88 -16.74
CA LYS A 139 14.13 -16.26 -16.03
C LYS A 139 14.22 -14.78 -16.43
N ASN A 140 14.94 -14.00 -15.65
CA ASN A 140 15.38 -12.70 -16.11
C ASN A 140 16.38 -12.92 -17.28
N PRO A 141 16.23 -12.30 -18.48
CA PRO A 141 15.41 -11.13 -18.86
C PRO A 141 14.06 -11.40 -19.55
N GLU A 142 13.64 -12.65 -19.69
CA GLU A 142 12.53 -13.07 -20.55
C GLU A 142 11.16 -12.56 -20.05
N ASN A 143 11.05 -12.21 -18.77
CA ASN A 143 9.82 -11.72 -18.19
C ASN A 143 9.59 -10.19 -18.33
N VAL A 144 10.54 -9.43 -18.87
CA VAL A 144 10.48 -7.96 -18.96
C VAL A 144 9.21 -7.47 -19.65
N ASN A 145 8.76 -8.16 -20.71
CA ASN A 145 7.56 -7.79 -21.44
C ASN A 145 6.30 -7.88 -20.55
N PHE A 146 6.19 -8.91 -19.70
CA PHE A 146 5.08 -9.02 -18.76
C PHE A 146 5.11 -7.91 -17.70
N LEU A 147 6.30 -7.54 -17.22
CA LEU A 147 6.47 -6.44 -16.28
C LEU A 147 6.18 -5.06 -16.90
N LEU A 148 6.51 -4.87 -18.18
CA LEU A 148 6.18 -3.65 -18.93
C LEU A 148 4.67 -3.52 -19.14
N LEU A 149 4.00 -4.62 -19.52
CA LEU A 149 2.54 -4.67 -19.64
C LEU A 149 1.86 -4.39 -18.30
N TYR A 150 2.38 -4.97 -17.21
CA TYR A 150 1.91 -4.67 -15.86
C TYR A 150 2.00 -3.17 -15.54
N CYS A 151 3.16 -2.54 -15.83
CA CYS A 151 3.30 -1.10 -15.62
C CYS A 151 2.32 -0.30 -16.48
N GLU A 152 2.07 -0.71 -17.72
CA GLU A 152 1.10 -0.07 -18.61
C GLU A 152 -0.33 -0.19 -18.11
N ASP A 153 -0.73 -1.37 -17.65
CA ASP A 153 -2.06 -1.61 -17.09
C ASP A 153 -2.31 -0.73 -15.86
N ILE A 154 -1.34 -0.64 -14.94
CA ILE A 154 -1.44 0.22 -13.76
C ILE A 154 -1.50 1.69 -14.16
N LEU A 155 -0.61 2.16 -15.04
CA LEU A 155 -0.62 3.55 -15.50
C LEU A 155 -1.96 3.91 -16.13
N ASN A 156 -2.46 3.08 -17.06
CA ASN A 156 -3.74 3.31 -17.71
C ASN A 156 -4.90 3.35 -16.70
N TYR A 157 -4.93 2.44 -15.74
CA TYR A 157 -5.98 2.40 -14.72
C TYR A 157 -6.02 3.69 -13.88
N TYR A 158 -4.88 4.07 -13.31
CA TYR A 158 -4.81 5.22 -12.40
C TYR A 158 -4.90 6.57 -13.13
N GLN A 159 -4.41 6.66 -14.38
CA GLN A 159 -4.65 7.83 -15.22
C GLN A 159 -6.13 8.00 -15.53
N ASN A 160 -6.81 6.92 -15.94
CA ASN A 160 -8.27 6.96 -16.14
C ASN A 160 -9.01 7.35 -14.85
N LYS A 161 -8.54 6.92 -13.67
CA LYS A 161 -9.11 7.34 -12.37
C LYS A 161 -8.98 8.86 -12.16
N LEU A 162 -7.79 9.42 -12.40
CA LEU A 162 -7.56 10.86 -12.31
C LEU A 162 -8.31 11.66 -13.40
N GLU A 163 -8.44 11.14 -14.62
CA GLU A 163 -9.20 11.78 -15.69
C GLU A 163 -10.69 11.87 -15.37
N LYS A 164 -11.27 10.81 -14.80
CA LYS A 164 -12.65 10.82 -14.28
C LYS A 164 -12.82 11.84 -13.16
N ASN A 165 -11.75 12.12 -12.39
CA ASN A 165 -11.69 13.15 -11.35
C ASN A 165 -12.81 13.02 -10.30
N VAL A 166 -13.16 11.80 -9.95
CA VAL A 166 -14.17 11.49 -8.93
C VAL A 166 -13.66 10.41 -8.00
N ILE A 167 -14.03 10.54 -6.73
CA ILE A 167 -13.77 9.53 -5.70
C ILE A 167 -15.02 9.33 -4.86
N ASN A 168 -15.42 8.08 -4.64
CA ASN A 168 -16.50 7.75 -3.72
C ASN A 168 -15.97 7.55 -2.30
N ILE A 169 -16.60 8.22 -1.35
CA ILE A 169 -16.26 8.21 0.07
C ILE A 169 -17.52 8.15 0.91
N GLU A 170 -17.45 7.55 2.11
CA GLU A 170 -18.57 7.60 3.04
C GLU A 170 -18.46 8.86 3.91
N GLN A 171 -19.55 9.62 3.99
CA GLN A 171 -19.71 10.77 4.88
C GLN A 171 -21.08 10.69 5.55
N ASN A 172 -21.11 10.76 6.88
CA ASN A 172 -22.32 10.63 7.68
C ASN A 172 -23.15 9.37 7.32
N GLY A 173 -22.47 8.24 7.08
CA GLY A 173 -23.10 6.97 6.73
C GLY A 173 -23.67 6.87 5.31
N LYS A 174 -23.32 7.80 4.41
CA LYS A 174 -23.74 7.79 3.00
C LYS A 174 -22.55 7.85 2.06
N ILE A 175 -22.62 7.14 0.94
CA ILE A 175 -21.62 7.24 -0.11
C ILE A 175 -21.86 8.56 -0.87
N GLU A 176 -20.90 9.45 -0.80
CA GLU A 176 -20.83 10.71 -1.49
C GLU A 176 -19.74 10.65 -2.57
N GLN A 177 -20.00 11.30 -3.71
CA GLN A 177 -19.03 11.41 -4.79
C GLN A 177 -18.36 12.80 -4.75
N GLU A 178 -17.07 12.82 -4.48
CA GLU A 178 -16.27 14.05 -4.39
C GLU A 178 -15.31 14.19 -5.58
N LYS A 179 -14.90 15.43 -5.88
CA LYS A 179 -13.84 15.68 -6.86
C LYS A 179 -12.47 15.46 -6.26
N ILE A 180 -11.58 14.78 -7.00
CA ILE A 180 -10.18 14.55 -6.60
C ILE A 180 -9.35 15.86 -6.70
N TYR A 181 -9.64 16.70 -7.69
CA TYR A 181 -9.01 18.00 -7.90
C TYR A 181 -9.91 18.99 -8.63
N ILE A 182 -9.51 20.26 -8.66
CA ILE A 182 -10.09 21.30 -9.50
C ILE A 182 -9.05 21.76 -10.52
N SER A 183 -9.45 21.94 -11.78
CA SER A 183 -8.60 22.55 -12.81
C SER A 183 -8.98 24.03 -12.99
N LYS A 184 -7.99 24.91 -12.93
CA LYS A 184 -8.15 26.36 -13.21
C LYS A 184 -6.95 26.89 -13.97
N LYS A 185 -7.19 27.48 -15.14
CA LYS A 185 -6.14 28.00 -16.04
C LYS A 185 -5.05 26.94 -16.35
N SER A 186 -5.49 25.73 -16.71
CA SER A 186 -4.62 24.58 -16.99
C SER A 186 -3.71 24.13 -15.83
N LYS A 187 -3.99 24.58 -14.60
CA LYS A 187 -3.33 24.12 -13.39
C LYS A 187 -4.27 23.24 -12.57
N ILE A 188 -3.72 22.15 -12.05
CA ILE A 188 -4.41 21.20 -11.17
C ILE A 188 -4.24 21.65 -9.71
N TYR A 189 -5.34 21.69 -8.97
CA TYR A 189 -5.38 21.98 -7.55
C TYR A 189 -5.99 20.79 -6.81
N PRO A 190 -5.18 19.95 -6.16
CA PRO A 190 -5.65 18.81 -5.36
C PRO A 190 -6.71 19.23 -4.34
N ARG A 191 -7.77 18.42 -4.21
CA ARG A 191 -8.83 18.64 -3.22
C ARG A 191 -8.51 17.89 -1.93
N ILE A 192 -8.82 18.54 -0.82
CA ILE A 192 -8.95 17.88 0.47
C ILE A 192 -10.37 17.32 0.51
N VAL A 193 -10.49 16.00 0.63
CA VAL A 193 -11.76 15.31 0.83
C VAL A 193 -11.88 14.90 2.29
N GLU A 194 -13.11 14.74 2.74
CA GLU A 194 -13.45 14.42 4.12
C GLU A 194 -14.19 13.07 4.13
N ALA A 195 -13.81 12.12 4.97
CA ALA A 195 -14.44 10.81 5.01
C ALA A 195 -14.59 10.31 6.45
N ASP A 196 -15.62 9.50 6.66
CA ASP A 196 -15.90 8.85 7.92
C ASP A 196 -14.79 7.87 8.28
N MET A 197 -14.47 7.82 9.57
CA MET A 197 -13.46 6.93 10.13
C MET A 197 -13.98 6.27 11.39
N THR A 198 -13.78 4.96 11.47
CA THR A 198 -14.12 4.17 12.65
C THR A 198 -12.86 3.74 13.40
N LEU A 199 -12.98 3.67 14.73
CA LEU A 199 -11.97 3.12 15.63
C LEU A 199 -12.38 1.71 16.01
N SER A 200 -11.88 0.71 15.27
CA SER A 200 -12.28 -0.69 15.45
C SER A 200 -11.89 -1.29 16.81
N LYS A 201 -11.01 -0.65 17.58
CA LYS A 201 -10.45 -1.17 18.83
C LYS A 201 -11.41 -1.22 20.03
N LEU A 202 -12.50 -0.43 20.02
CA LEU A 202 -13.20 -0.10 21.28
C LEU A 202 -14.67 -0.50 21.39
N LYS A 203 -15.28 -1.21 20.42
CA LYS A 203 -16.76 -1.41 20.39
C LYS A 203 -17.55 -0.10 20.59
N SER A 204 -16.91 1.04 20.38
CA SER A 204 -17.55 2.33 20.28
C SER A 204 -17.58 2.63 18.80
N ASP A 205 -18.77 2.61 18.19
CA ASP A 205 -19.00 3.03 16.80
C ASP A 205 -18.83 4.55 16.65
N LYS A 206 -17.83 5.12 17.33
CA LYS A 206 -17.51 6.53 17.24
C LYS A 206 -16.93 6.78 15.87
N ILE A 207 -17.81 7.23 14.99
CA ILE A 207 -17.46 7.78 13.70
C ILE A 207 -16.85 9.15 13.95
N ILE A 208 -15.63 9.34 13.47
CA ILE A 208 -14.99 10.65 13.39
C ILE A 208 -14.74 10.97 11.94
N SER A 209 -14.86 12.25 11.60
CA SER A 209 -14.56 12.71 10.25
C SER A 209 -13.08 13.09 10.12
N LYS A 210 -12.42 12.62 9.06
CA LYS A 210 -11.01 12.88 8.77
C LYS A 210 -10.80 13.34 7.34
N LYS A 211 -9.79 14.18 7.16
CA LYS A 211 -9.46 14.82 5.89
C LYS A 211 -8.23 14.20 5.26
N PHE A 212 -8.22 14.01 3.96
CA PHE A 212 -7.03 13.55 3.21
C PHE A 212 -7.04 14.11 1.78
N VAL A 213 -5.95 13.91 1.04
CA VAL A 213 -5.79 14.41 -0.34
C VAL A 213 -5.62 13.20 -1.28
N PRO A 214 -6.68 12.74 -1.95
CA PRO A 214 -6.63 11.52 -2.77
C PRO A 214 -5.67 11.67 -3.95
N TYR A 215 -5.60 12.86 -4.54
CA TYR A 215 -4.73 13.15 -5.69
C TYR A 215 -3.28 12.72 -5.43
N LEU A 216 -2.74 13.00 -4.25
CA LEU A 216 -1.34 12.68 -3.93
C LEU A 216 -1.07 11.17 -3.89
N ILE A 217 -2.07 10.36 -3.54
CA ILE A 217 -1.94 8.90 -3.52
C ILE A 217 -1.81 8.39 -4.96
N TYR A 218 -2.68 8.86 -5.85
CA TYR A 218 -2.66 8.46 -7.25
C TYR A 218 -1.45 8.99 -8.01
N ASP A 219 -1.04 10.23 -7.73
CA ASP A 219 0.16 10.86 -8.32
C ASP A 219 1.42 10.07 -7.96
N ASP A 220 1.60 9.72 -6.68
CA ASP A 220 2.72 8.91 -6.19
C ASP A 220 2.73 7.51 -6.84
N ILE A 221 1.57 6.84 -7.00
CA ILE A 221 1.47 5.55 -7.70
C ILE A 221 1.91 5.71 -9.16
N ILE A 222 1.36 6.69 -9.87
CA ILE A 222 1.66 6.94 -11.28
C ILE A 222 3.15 7.22 -11.47
N GLU A 223 3.75 8.08 -10.64
CA GLU A 223 5.18 8.40 -10.70
C GLU A 223 6.04 7.15 -10.49
N THR A 224 5.68 6.32 -9.50
CA THR A 224 6.37 5.05 -9.23
C THR A 224 6.35 4.13 -10.44
N PHE A 225 5.19 3.95 -11.06
CA PHE A 225 5.05 3.06 -12.22
C PHE A 225 5.67 3.63 -13.51
N TYR A 226 5.71 4.95 -13.67
CA TYR A 226 6.49 5.58 -14.73
C TYR A 226 7.98 5.33 -14.57
N TYR A 227 8.50 5.49 -13.34
CA TYR A 227 9.89 5.21 -13.02
C TYR A 227 10.24 3.75 -13.27
N ASN A 228 9.40 2.82 -12.81
CA ASN A 228 9.58 1.38 -13.03
C ASN A 228 9.60 1.04 -14.53
N LYS A 229 8.64 1.55 -15.30
CA LYS A 229 8.57 1.35 -16.74
C LYS A 229 9.84 1.87 -17.44
N LYS A 230 10.34 3.03 -17.01
CA LYS A 230 11.59 3.60 -17.52
C LYS A 230 12.78 2.67 -17.25
N LEU A 231 12.93 2.21 -16.00
CA LEU A 231 14.02 1.29 -15.62
C LEU A 231 13.99 -0.03 -16.40
N LEU A 232 12.81 -0.60 -16.62
CA LEU A 232 12.65 -1.83 -17.42
C LEU A 232 13.09 -1.63 -18.88
N LYS A 233 12.74 -0.48 -19.50
CA LYS A 233 13.12 -0.17 -20.88
C LYS A 233 14.61 0.06 -21.05
N GLU A 234 15.23 0.72 -20.09
CA GLU A 234 16.65 1.03 -20.16
C GLU A 234 17.55 -0.20 -19.93
N LYS A 235 17.00 -1.34 -19.46
CA LYS A 235 17.75 -2.56 -19.08
C LYS A 235 18.91 -2.30 -18.10
N ASN A 236 18.88 -1.16 -17.42
CA ASN A 236 19.98 -0.63 -16.63
C ASN A 236 20.11 -1.26 -15.23
N LYS A 237 19.12 -2.05 -14.79
CA LYS A 237 19.12 -2.72 -13.48
C LYS A 237 18.55 -4.12 -13.57
N ALA A 238 19.17 -5.05 -12.83
CA ALA A 238 18.54 -6.32 -12.52
C ALA A 238 17.28 -6.03 -11.68
N TYR A 239 16.10 -6.40 -12.19
CA TYR A 239 14.86 -6.35 -11.41
C TYR A 239 14.78 -7.55 -10.46
N PHE A 240 13.91 -7.42 -9.46
CA PHE A 240 13.78 -8.39 -8.37
C PHE A 240 13.42 -9.78 -8.89
N ASN A 241 14.09 -10.82 -8.37
CA ASN A 241 13.68 -12.18 -8.62
C ASN A 241 12.35 -12.43 -7.92
N LEU A 242 11.24 -12.47 -8.67
CA LEU A 242 9.90 -12.61 -8.12
C LEU A 242 9.74 -13.89 -7.27
N ASN A 243 10.55 -14.93 -7.49
CA ASN A 243 10.54 -16.14 -6.65
C ASN A 243 10.87 -15.85 -5.19
N LEU A 244 11.55 -14.74 -4.89
CA LEU A 244 11.80 -14.31 -3.52
C LEU A 244 10.49 -14.03 -2.76
N TYR A 245 9.38 -13.70 -3.43
CA TYR A 245 8.07 -13.64 -2.77
C TYR A 245 7.59 -15.01 -2.26
N LEU A 246 7.93 -16.09 -2.97
CA LEU A 246 7.68 -17.46 -2.52
C LEU A 246 8.63 -17.87 -1.39
N GLU A 247 9.93 -17.60 -1.57
CA GLU A 247 10.97 -17.95 -0.59
C GLU A 247 10.75 -17.26 0.76
N ASN A 248 10.20 -16.04 0.76
CA ASN A 248 9.86 -15.29 1.98
C ASN A 248 8.43 -15.56 2.47
N GLY A 249 7.71 -16.52 1.88
CA GLY A 249 6.38 -16.93 2.32
C GLY A 249 5.34 -15.80 2.26
N ILE A 250 5.51 -14.84 1.36
CA ILE A 250 4.54 -13.76 1.09
C ILE A 250 3.48 -14.27 0.11
N ILE A 251 3.92 -15.01 -0.90
CA ILE A 251 3.05 -15.80 -1.79
C ILE A 251 3.30 -17.27 -1.49
N ILE A 252 2.26 -18.07 -1.39
CA ILE A 252 2.34 -19.51 -1.12
C ILE A 252 1.71 -20.25 -2.30
N LYS A 253 2.43 -21.21 -2.89
CA LYS A 253 1.95 -22.03 -4.02
C LYS A 253 1.32 -23.34 -3.52
N GLY A 254 0.24 -23.79 -4.16
CA GLY A 254 -0.28 -25.15 -3.99
C GLY A 254 -1.03 -25.42 -2.67
N SER A 255 -1.36 -24.39 -1.90
CA SER A 255 -2.22 -24.55 -0.72
C SER A 255 -3.69 -24.60 -1.14
N LYS A 256 -4.41 -25.67 -0.76
CA LYS A 256 -5.88 -25.58 -0.57
C LYS A 256 -6.11 -24.35 0.30
N THR A 257 -6.82 -23.35 -0.24
CA THR A 257 -7.31 -22.14 0.44
C THR A 257 -6.84 -21.98 1.89
N TYR A 258 -5.89 -21.08 2.13
CA TYR A 258 -5.61 -20.59 3.47
C TYR A 258 -6.87 -19.86 3.97
N LYS A 259 -7.80 -20.61 4.59
CA LYS A 259 -9.07 -20.11 5.13
C LYS A 259 -8.91 -19.17 6.34
N HIS A 260 -7.69 -18.83 6.74
CA HIS A 260 -7.41 -18.01 7.93
C HIS A 260 -7.37 -16.50 7.68
N ASN A 261 -7.76 -16.02 6.49
CA ASN A 261 -7.65 -14.60 6.18
C ASN A 261 -8.61 -13.69 6.98
N SER A 262 -9.63 -14.24 7.65
CA SER A 262 -10.50 -13.44 8.54
C SER A 262 -9.82 -12.97 9.85
N GLN A 263 -8.64 -13.51 10.19
CA GLN A 263 -7.85 -13.15 11.39
C GLN A 263 -6.53 -12.41 11.09
N ILE A 264 -6.26 -12.06 9.82
CA ILE A 264 -5.01 -11.39 9.36
C ILE A 264 -4.61 -10.25 10.30
N TYR A 265 -5.56 -9.37 10.59
CA TYR A 265 -5.22 -8.11 11.27
C TYR A 265 -4.96 -8.32 12.77
N SER A 266 -5.64 -9.24 13.46
CA SER A 266 -5.34 -9.54 14.86
C SER A 266 -3.97 -10.19 15.04
N ASP A 267 -3.57 -11.03 14.09
CA ASP A 267 -2.37 -11.85 14.19
C ASP A 267 -1.10 -11.08 13.76
N VAL A 268 -1.22 -10.14 12.81
CA VAL A 268 -0.16 -9.15 12.50
C VAL A 268 0.18 -8.33 13.73
N LEU A 269 -0.84 -7.87 14.45
CA LEU A 269 -0.64 -7.09 15.67
C LEU A 269 0.11 -7.91 16.73
N TYR A 270 -0.30 -9.15 16.95
CA TYR A 270 0.35 -10.05 17.92
C TYR A 270 1.80 -10.37 17.53
N THR A 271 2.07 -10.60 16.24
CA THR A 271 3.41 -10.98 15.73
C THR A 271 4.38 -9.78 15.72
N ILE A 272 3.93 -8.59 15.32
CA ILE A 272 4.75 -7.36 15.36
C ILE A 272 5.02 -6.94 16.82
N ILE A 273 4.04 -7.12 17.71
CA ILE A 273 4.19 -6.79 19.14
C ILE A 273 5.15 -7.77 19.85
N LEU A 274 5.09 -9.07 19.54
CA LEU A 274 5.83 -10.07 20.31
C LEU A 274 7.21 -10.43 19.78
N ASN A 275 7.43 -10.45 18.46
CA ASN A 275 8.62 -11.13 17.94
C ASN A 275 9.64 -10.26 17.21
N ASP A 276 9.30 -9.10 16.62
CA ASP A 276 10.19 -8.59 15.56
C ASP A 276 10.27 -7.06 15.38
N LEU A 277 10.20 -6.33 16.48
CA LEU A 277 10.97 -5.09 16.58
C LEU A 277 12.31 -5.32 17.30
N GLU A 278 12.75 -6.57 17.48
CA GLU A 278 14.06 -6.90 18.07
C GLU A 278 15.23 -6.67 17.11
N LEU A 279 14.96 -6.47 15.81
CA LEU A 279 15.94 -6.00 14.82
C LEU A 279 15.92 -4.46 14.62
N LEU A 280 15.33 -3.68 15.55
CA LEU A 280 15.35 -2.22 15.52
C LEU A 280 16.63 -1.60 16.10
#